data_AF-A0A217EI73-F1
#
_entry.id   AF-A0A217EI73-F1
#
_cell.length_a   1.000
_cell.length_b   1.000
_cell.length_c   1.000
_cell.angle_alpha   90.00
_cell.angle_beta   90.00
_cell.angle_gamma   90.00
#
_symmetry.space_group_name_H-M   'P 1'
#
loop_
_entity.id
_entity.type
_entity.pdbx_description
1 polymer ?
#
loop_
_entity_poly.entity_id
_entity_poly.type
_entity_poly.pdbx_seq_one_letter_code
_entity_poly.pdbx_strand_id
1 'polypeptide(L)'
;MCDKSYKILWTSSLTLAAAICISTTVNAETFDQAAPNSSDYTTEVSTERTPSTTTTVTVRRYLKHQLKTLKTELKVDANAAQPEQVKDPFQSVNRKVFAFNDTLDTYILRPVAVQYKAKVPGEVRGSYRQFRNNLGEPWNATNQVIQWKPMRALKTLGRFAINTLTTLGLADPAQRLHLDYEDESLGTTLGYYHVPSGPYIMLPVFGPSTLRDGLALIVDRQARPQRYIFDDSDQLFWLDNALGAVDLRSSLLDVEDTLQGDKYAAIRDVYLQRKKFIIAEKQGRADQDVSFVSDDVADSAPPSK
;
A
#
# COMPACT_ATOMS: atom_id res chain seq x y z
N MET A 1 -20.84 53.00 -26.72
CA MET A 1 -19.38 52.90 -26.93
C MET A 1 -19.00 51.46 -26.73
N CYS A 2 -18.97 50.73 -27.83
CA CYS A 2 -18.77 49.30 -27.92
C CYS A 2 -17.62 49.14 -28.91
N ASP A 3 -16.41 48.83 -28.44
CA ASP A 3 -15.36 48.30 -29.29
C ASP A 3 -14.18 47.80 -28.46
N LYS A 4 -13.81 46.52 -28.64
CA LYS A 4 -12.49 46.11 -29.12
C LYS A 4 -12.42 44.59 -29.24
N SER A 5 -12.73 44.15 -30.45
CA SER A 5 -11.99 43.16 -31.25
C SER A 5 -11.51 41.87 -30.60
N TYR A 6 -12.37 40.85 -30.69
CA TYR A 6 -11.96 39.44 -30.81
C TYR A 6 -11.81 39.10 -32.29
N LYS A 7 -10.62 38.65 -32.71
CA LYS A 7 -10.35 37.69 -33.81
C LYS A 7 -8.87 37.74 -34.20
N ILE A 8 -8.17 36.61 -34.07
CA ILE A 8 -7.17 35.98 -34.98
C ILE A 8 -6.86 34.61 -34.31
N LEU A 9 -7.53 33.52 -34.75
CA LEU A 9 -6.98 32.40 -35.56
C LEU A 9 -5.89 31.60 -34.82
N TRP A 10 -6.15 30.39 -34.27
CA TRP A 10 -6.06 29.05 -34.91
C TRP A 10 -4.81 28.84 -35.78
N THR A 11 -4.19 27.65 -35.64
CA THR A 11 -2.91 27.13 -36.25
C THR A 11 -1.67 27.44 -35.37
N SER A 12 -0.74 26.55 -34.98
CA SER A 12 -0.30 25.20 -35.41
C SER A 12 0.38 24.51 -34.21
N SER A 13 0.04 23.27 -33.84
CA SER A 13 0.85 22.05 -34.06
C SER A 13 2.33 22.23 -34.43
N LEU A 14 3.17 21.49 -33.69
CA LEU A 14 4.52 21.01 -34.01
C LEU A 14 5.71 21.98 -33.98
N THR A 15 6.84 21.42 -33.52
CA THR A 15 8.20 21.96 -33.33
C THR A 15 8.38 22.69 -31.99
N LEU A 16 9.31 22.33 -31.11
CA LEU A 16 10.64 21.77 -31.32
C LEU A 16 11.06 20.97 -30.07
N ALA A 17 11.12 19.64 -30.21
CA ALA A 17 11.89 18.78 -29.33
C ALA A 17 13.21 18.48 -30.04
N ALA A 18 14.31 19.08 -29.59
CA ALA A 18 15.66 18.74 -30.03
C ALA A 18 16.70 19.19 -28.98
N ALA A 19 17.66 18.29 -28.71
CA ALA A 19 18.85 18.40 -27.86
C ALA A 19 18.55 18.46 -26.34
N ILE A 20 18.97 17.49 -25.53
CA ILE A 20 20.37 17.12 -25.29
C ILE A 20 20.52 15.58 -25.21
N CYS A 21 21.33 15.04 -26.11
CA CYS A 21 22.03 13.76 -25.95
C CYS A 21 23.27 13.98 -25.07
N ILE A 22 23.49 13.14 -24.06
CA ILE A 22 24.83 12.82 -23.59
C ILE A 22 24.93 11.30 -23.56
N SER A 23 25.67 10.77 -24.54
CA SER A 23 26.21 9.43 -24.53
C SER A 23 27.35 9.38 -23.51
N THR A 24 27.33 8.40 -22.61
CA THR A 24 28.56 7.82 -22.07
C THR A 24 28.45 6.30 -22.08
N THR A 25 29.54 5.72 -22.55
CA THR A 25 29.74 4.34 -22.94
C THR A 25 29.99 3.43 -21.74
N VAL A 26 29.45 2.21 -21.86
CA VAL A 26 29.69 1.05 -21.00
C VAL A 26 31.12 0.55 -21.20
N ASN A 27 31.84 0.26 -20.10
CA ASN A 27 32.94 -0.71 -20.11
C ASN A 27 32.57 -1.84 -19.14
N ALA A 28 32.51 -3.06 -19.69
CA ALA A 28 32.42 -4.31 -18.94
C ALA A 28 33.84 -4.87 -18.81
N GLU A 29 34.24 -5.21 -17.58
CA GLU A 29 35.39 -6.08 -17.34
C GLU A 29 34.90 -7.31 -16.58
N THR A 30 34.94 -8.43 -17.29
CA THR A 30 34.88 -9.81 -16.79
C THR A 30 36.21 -10.14 -16.12
N PHE A 31 36.20 -10.70 -14.91
CA PHE A 31 37.31 -11.49 -14.40
C PHE A 31 36.83 -12.76 -13.71
N ASP A 32 37.60 -13.81 -13.97
CA ASP A 32 37.30 -15.23 -13.97
C ASP A 32 37.32 -15.91 -12.59
N GLN A 33 36.77 -17.12 -12.55
CA GLN A 33 36.77 -18.04 -11.41
C GLN A 33 38.18 -18.51 -11.01
N ALA A 34 38.41 -18.74 -9.71
CA ALA A 34 39.18 -19.89 -9.21
C ALA A 34 39.10 -20.01 -7.66
N ALA A 35 38.55 -21.13 -7.17
CA ALA A 35 38.85 -21.65 -5.84
C ALA A 35 40.19 -22.40 -5.85
N PRO A 36 40.87 -22.54 -4.70
CA PRO A 36 41.16 -23.90 -4.28
C PRO A 36 41.04 -24.18 -2.77
N ASN A 37 40.94 -25.48 -2.53
CA ASN A 37 40.80 -26.26 -1.31
C ASN A 37 41.90 -26.14 -0.25
N SER A 38 41.46 -26.45 0.98
CA SER A 38 42.01 -27.38 2.00
C SER A 38 43.30 -27.11 2.77
N SER A 39 43.26 -27.62 4.02
CA SER A 39 44.35 -27.99 4.95
C SER A 39 45.15 -26.80 5.51
N ASP A 40 45.53 -26.72 6.79
CA ASP A 40 45.48 -27.59 7.96
C ASP A 40 45.89 -26.68 9.12
N TYR A 41 45.31 -26.81 10.32
CA TYR A 41 46.05 -26.61 11.58
C TYR A 41 45.32 -27.37 12.70
N THR A 42 45.82 -28.57 12.95
CA THR A 42 45.54 -29.39 14.14
C THR A 42 46.40 -28.93 15.31
N THR A 43 45.80 -28.86 16.51
CA THR A 43 46.52 -29.25 17.73
C THR A 43 45.54 -29.98 18.66
N GLU A 44 45.80 -31.27 18.88
CA GLU A 44 45.15 -32.15 19.85
C GLU A 44 45.67 -31.88 21.27
N VAL A 45 44.82 -32.05 22.29
CA VAL A 45 45.17 -32.70 23.58
C VAL A 45 43.90 -33.36 24.18
N SER A 46 43.92 -34.68 24.26
CA SER A 46 43.02 -35.58 25.02
C SER A 46 43.29 -35.45 26.54
N THR A 47 42.44 -35.72 27.55
CA THR A 47 41.54 -36.87 27.84
C THR A 47 40.88 -36.60 29.21
N GLU A 48 39.61 -36.97 29.46
CA GLU A 48 39.15 -37.80 30.61
C GLU A 48 37.61 -37.95 30.69
N ARG A 49 37.15 -39.17 31.06
CA ARG A 49 35.76 -39.62 31.28
C ARG A 49 35.24 -39.08 32.64
N THR A 50 33.95 -38.79 32.92
CA THR A 50 32.76 -39.69 33.09
C THR A 50 31.49 -38.82 33.44
N PRO A 51 30.26 -39.32 33.72
CA PRO A 51 29.00 -38.81 33.15
C PRO A 51 28.08 -38.05 34.14
N SER A 52 27.19 -37.17 33.65
CA SER A 52 26.02 -36.72 34.43
C SER A 52 24.84 -36.28 33.57
N THR A 53 23.88 -37.20 33.44
CA THR A 53 22.47 -36.90 33.20
C THR A 53 21.97 -36.01 34.34
N THR A 54 21.39 -34.82 34.05
CA THR A 54 20.25 -34.16 34.76
C THR A 54 20.20 -32.67 34.41
N THR A 55 19.48 -32.26 33.35
CA THR A 55 18.96 -30.86 33.24
C THR A 55 17.77 -30.66 32.27
N THR A 56 17.25 -31.72 31.62
CA THR A 56 16.31 -31.54 30.50
C THR A 56 14.82 -31.49 30.87
N VAL A 57 14.44 -31.74 32.13
CA VAL A 57 13.03 -31.96 32.50
C VAL A 57 12.31 -30.72 33.05
N THR A 58 13.02 -29.74 33.61
CA THR A 58 12.39 -28.60 34.30
C THR A 58 11.91 -27.51 33.34
N VAL A 59 12.62 -27.31 32.23
CA VAL A 59 12.34 -26.24 31.24
C VAL A 59 11.02 -26.48 30.49
N ARG A 60 10.74 -27.74 30.12
CA ARG A 60 9.51 -28.10 29.38
C ARG A 60 8.22 -27.78 30.13
N ARG A 61 8.22 -27.94 31.46
CA ARG A 61 7.01 -27.75 32.28
C ARG A 61 6.72 -26.26 32.51
N TYR A 62 7.77 -25.46 32.73
CA TYR A 62 7.68 -24.01 32.87
C TYR A 62 7.22 -23.32 31.57
N LEU A 63 7.77 -23.74 30.42
CA LEU A 63 7.33 -23.28 29.10
C LEU A 63 5.86 -23.61 28.82
N LYS A 64 5.39 -24.80 29.23
CA LYS A 64 4.00 -25.23 28.99
C LYS A 64 2.98 -24.39 29.77
N HIS A 65 3.33 -23.96 30.99
CA HIS A 65 2.47 -23.10 31.79
C HIS A 65 2.46 -21.64 31.27
N GLN A 66 3.61 -21.12 30.85
CA GLN A 66 3.69 -19.79 30.24
C GLN A 66 2.98 -19.72 28.87
N LEU A 67 3.06 -20.78 28.07
CA LEU A 67 2.30 -20.85 26.81
C LEU A 67 0.79 -20.93 27.04
N LYS A 68 0.34 -21.54 28.14
CA LYS A 68 -1.08 -21.65 28.48
C LYS A 68 -1.66 -20.30 28.93
N THR A 69 -0.91 -19.54 29.73
CA THR A 69 -1.31 -18.18 30.15
C THR A 69 -1.34 -17.22 28.96
N LEU A 70 -0.34 -17.28 28.07
CA LEU A 70 -0.31 -16.46 26.85
C LEU A 70 -1.44 -16.79 25.86
N LYS A 71 -1.84 -18.07 25.74
CA LYS A 71 -3.01 -18.47 24.94
C LYS A 71 -4.34 -17.92 25.46
N THR A 72 -4.41 -17.54 26.74
CA THR A 72 -5.66 -17.10 27.37
C THR A 72 -5.83 -15.58 27.33
N GLU A 73 -4.74 -14.82 27.12
CA GLU A 73 -4.76 -13.35 27.04
C GLU A 73 -4.73 -12.77 25.61
N LEU A 74 -4.35 -13.55 24.58
CA LEU A 74 -4.57 -13.16 23.19
C LEU A 74 -6.01 -13.47 22.75
N LYS A 75 -6.99 -12.76 23.33
CA LYS A 75 -8.21 -12.41 22.58
C LYS A 75 -7.86 -11.21 21.70
N VAL A 76 -7.08 -11.48 20.66
CA VAL A 76 -6.96 -10.57 19.51
C VAL A 76 -8.27 -10.70 18.76
N ASP A 77 -8.91 -9.57 18.47
CA ASP A 77 -10.13 -9.49 17.68
C ASP A 77 -9.87 -10.06 16.28
N ALA A 78 -10.06 -11.37 16.14
CA ALA A 78 -10.00 -12.13 14.91
C ALA A 78 -11.20 -11.78 14.03
N ASN A 79 -11.25 -10.53 13.55
CA ASN A 79 -12.28 -10.05 12.63
C ASN A 79 -12.08 -10.58 11.19
N ALA A 80 -11.03 -11.37 10.92
CA ALA A 80 -10.80 -12.01 9.63
C ALA A 80 -11.53 -13.35 9.48
N ALA A 81 -11.79 -14.05 10.59
CA ALA A 81 -12.55 -15.31 10.60
C ALA A 81 -14.05 -15.12 10.89
N GLN A 82 -14.50 -13.88 11.08
CA GLN A 82 -15.91 -13.60 11.37
C GLN A 82 -16.80 -13.94 10.18
N PRO A 83 -18.04 -14.41 10.45
CA PRO A 83 -19.03 -14.66 9.41
C PRO A 83 -19.29 -13.38 8.61
N GLU A 84 -19.63 -13.54 7.33
CA GLU A 84 -19.78 -12.44 6.37
C GLU A 84 -20.74 -11.34 6.87
N GLN A 85 -21.80 -11.74 7.57
CA GLN A 85 -22.80 -10.84 8.19
C GLN A 85 -22.23 -9.95 9.31
N VAL A 86 -21.16 -10.35 9.99
CA VAL A 86 -20.50 -9.53 11.01
C VAL A 86 -19.54 -8.52 10.37
N LYS A 87 -18.88 -8.91 9.28
CA LYS A 87 -17.98 -8.02 8.52
C LYS A 87 -18.75 -6.96 7.73
N ASP A 88 -19.88 -7.34 7.15
CA ASP A 88 -20.68 -6.51 6.24
C ASP A 88 -22.18 -6.60 6.57
N PRO A 89 -22.64 -5.92 7.65
CA PRO A 89 -24.07 -5.89 8.00
C PRO A 89 -24.95 -5.22 6.94
N PHE A 90 -24.35 -4.34 6.11
CA PHE A 90 -25.05 -3.54 5.10
C PHE A 90 -24.89 -4.10 3.68
N GLN A 91 -24.63 -5.40 3.54
CA GLN A 91 -24.33 -6.05 2.26
C GLN A 91 -25.38 -5.72 1.17
N SER A 92 -26.67 -5.70 1.52
CA SER A 92 -27.74 -5.41 0.57
C SER A 92 -27.68 -4.00 -0.02
N VAL A 93 -27.22 -3.02 0.77
CA VAL A 93 -27.02 -1.63 0.34
C VAL A 93 -25.68 -1.51 -0.38
N ASN A 94 -24.62 -2.09 0.20
CA ASN A 94 -23.28 -2.03 -0.34
C ASN A 94 -23.17 -2.66 -1.72
N ARG A 95 -23.87 -3.78 -1.98
CA ARG A 95 -23.96 -4.39 -3.32
C ARG A 95 -24.67 -3.50 -4.34
N LYS A 96 -25.69 -2.73 -3.94
CA LYS A 96 -26.35 -1.77 -4.83
C LYS A 96 -25.43 -0.61 -5.18
N VAL A 97 -24.72 -0.07 -4.20
CA VAL A 97 -23.71 0.98 -4.41
C VAL A 97 -22.55 0.44 -5.26
N PHE A 98 -22.15 -0.80 -5.04
CA PHE A 98 -21.16 -1.48 -5.88
C PHE A 98 -21.65 -1.57 -7.33
N ALA A 99 -22.89 -2.02 -7.58
CA ALA A 99 -23.44 -2.06 -8.93
C ALA A 99 -23.49 -0.68 -9.59
N PHE A 100 -23.79 0.37 -8.84
CA PHE A 100 -23.71 1.75 -9.33
C PHE A 100 -22.28 2.14 -9.72
N ASN A 101 -21.30 1.86 -8.86
CA ASN A 101 -19.89 2.16 -9.12
C ASN A 101 -19.34 1.33 -10.30
N ASP A 102 -19.72 0.06 -10.39
CA ASP A 102 -19.32 -0.86 -11.47
C ASP A 102 -19.93 -0.44 -12.82
N THR A 103 -21.17 0.05 -12.81
CA THR A 103 -21.80 0.67 -13.98
C THR A 103 -21.02 1.91 -14.41
N LEU A 104 -20.74 2.83 -13.48
CA LEU A 104 -19.97 4.04 -13.77
C LEU A 104 -18.57 3.69 -14.31
N ASP A 105 -17.90 2.70 -13.71
CA ASP A 105 -16.60 2.24 -14.17
C ASP A 105 -16.67 1.68 -15.60
N THR A 106 -17.61 0.77 -15.85
CA THR A 106 -17.75 0.10 -17.15
C THR A 106 -18.02 1.08 -18.29
N TYR A 107 -18.90 2.07 -18.06
CA TYR A 107 -19.33 3.00 -19.11
C TYR A 107 -18.45 4.25 -19.23
N ILE A 108 -17.80 4.69 -18.15
CA ILE A 108 -17.08 5.96 -18.12
C ILE A 108 -15.60 5.74 -17.79
N LEU A 109 -15.28 5.18 -16.63
CA LEU A 109 -13.91 5.20 -16.12
C LEU A 109 -12.99 4.25 -16.91
N ARG A 110 -13.43 3.03 -17.20
CA ARG A 110 -12.70 2.00 -17.94
C ARG A 110 -12.34 2.43 -19.36
N PRO A 111 -13.28 2.91 -20.23
CA PRO A 111 -12.90 3.34 -21.58
C PRO A 111 -11.93 4.53 -21.55
N VAL A 112 -12.09 5.46 -20.62
CA VAL A 112 -11.16 6.58 -20.43
C VAL A 112 -9.79 6.07 -19.97
N ALA A 113 -9.73 5.14 -19.03
CA ALA A 113 -8.49 4.55 -18.53
C ALA A 113 -7.73 3.76 -19.61
N VAL A 114 -8.43 3.02 -20.48
CA VAL A 114 -7.83 2.33 -21.63
C VAL A 114 -7.21 3.34 -22.59
N GLN A 115 -7.94 4.41 -22.93
CA GLN A 115 -7.40 5.46 -23.79
C GLN A 115 -6.23 6.20 -23.15
N TYR A 116 -6.29 6.46 -21.85
CA TYR A 116 -5.21 7.08 -21.08
C TYR A 116 -3.95 6.23 -21.11
N LYS A 117 -4.07 4.92 -20.85
CA LYS A 117 -2.96 3.97 -20.91
C LYS A 117 -2.37 3.86 -22.32
N ALA A 118 -3.20 3.93 -23.35
CA ALA A 118 -2.77 3.86 -24.75
C ALA A 118 -2.06 5.14 -25.23
N LYS A 119 -2.51 6.31 -24.78
CA LYS A 119 -1.97 7.62 -25.24
C LYS A 119 -0.82 8.13 -24.40
N VAL A 120 -0.77 7.78 -23.11
CA VAL A 120 0.22 8.33 -22.16
C VAL A 120 1.28 7.29 -21.82
N PRO A 121 2.56 7.55 -22.13
CA PRO A 121 3.66 6.65 -21.80
C PRO A 121 3.75 6.33 -20.31
N GLY A 122 4.22 5.12 -19.99
CA GLY A 122 4.35 4.66 -18.61
C GLY A 122 5.21 5.57 -17.73
N GLU A 123 6.23 6.20 -18.30
CA GLU A 123 7.11 7.16 -17.60
C GLU A 123 6.34 8.38 -17.10
N VAL A 124 5.52 9.01 -17.96
CA VAL A 124 4.71 10.19 -17.59
C VAL A 124 3.66 9.83 -16.54
N ARG A 125 3.01 8.67 -16.67
CA ARG A 125 2.07 8.16 -15.65
C ARG A 125 2.78 7.89 -14.33
N GLY A 126 3.99 7.32 -14.38
CA GLY A 126 4.87 7.15 -13.23
C GLY A 126 5.17 8.48 -12.55
N SER A 127 5.62 9.48 -13.30
CA SER A 127 5.93 10.80 -12.75
C SER A 127 4.73 11.50 -12.12
N TYR A 128 3.54 11.38 -12.73
CA TYR A 128 2.31 11.90 -12.14
C TYR A 128 1.97 11.21 -10.80
N ARG A 129 2.14 9.89 -10.71
CA ARG A 129 1.96 9.15 -9.45
C ARG A 129 2.94 9.60 -8.38
N GLN A 130 4.22 9.77 -8.73
CA GLN A 130 5.23 10.26 -7.79
C GLN A 130 4.90 11.67 -7.31
N PHE A 131 4.43 12.55 -8.20
CA PHE A 131 4.01 13.89 -7.84
C PHE A 131 2.86 13.88 -6.83
N ARG A 132 1.80 13.11 -7.08
CA ARG A 132 0.68 12.98 -6.13
C ARG A 132 1.10 12.35 -4.80
N ASN A 133 1.98 11.35 -4.83
CA ASN A 133 2.52 10.72 -3.63
C ASN A 133 3.31 11.75 -2.81
N ASN A 134 4.19 12.52 -3.46
CA ASN A 134 4.97 13.59 -2.82
C ASN A 134 4.08 14.66 -2.18
N LEU A 135 3.00 15.08 -2.84
CA LEU A 135 2.03 16.02 -2.24
C LEU A 135 1.31 15.46 -1.01
N GLY A 136 1.22 14.14 -0.87
CA GLY A 136 0.67 13.46 0.31
C GLY A 136 1.65 13.34 1.48
N GLU A 137 2.96 13.43 1.25
CA GLU A 137 4.00 13.21 2.26
C GLU A 137 3.85 14.11 3.51
N PRO A 138 3.47 15.41 3.43
CA PRO A 138 3.29 16.23 4.61
C PRO A 138 2.20 15.68 5.55
N TRP A 139 1.08 15.23 4.98
CA TRP A 139 -0.01 14.63 5.76
C TRP A 139 0.39 13.25 6.31
N ASN A 140 1.18 12.49 5.56
CA ASN A 140 1.73 11.24 6.04
C ASN A 140 2.65 11.46 7.25
N ALA A 141 3.53 12.45 7.18
CA ALA A 141 4.41 12.82 8.27
C ALA A 141 3.62 13.26 9.51
N THR A 142 2.56 14.07 9.34
CA THR A 142 1.66 14.43 10.45
C THR A 142 1.06 13.20 11.12
N ASN A 143 0.56 12.23 10.34
CA ASN A 143 0.02 10.98 10.89
C ASN A 143 1.09 10.17 11.63
N GLN A 144 2.31 10.10 11.12
CA GLN A 144 3.41 9.39 11.79
C GLN A 144 3.82 10.08 13.11
N VAL A 145 3.78 11.41 13.17
CA VAL A 145 3.96 12.17 14.42
C VAL A 145 2.83 11.83 15.39
N ILE A 146 1.58 11.83 14.93
CA ILE A 146 0.42 11.46 15.76
C ILE A 146 0.56 10.02 16.27
N GLN A 147 1.14 9.09 15.50
CA GLN A 147 1.40 7.71 15.91
C GLN A 147 2.63 7.55 16.84
N TRP A 148 3.27 8.64 17.28
CA TRP A 148 4.52 8.62 18.07
C TRP A 148 5.71 7.95 17.36
N LYS A 149 5.83 8.13 16.03
CA LYS A 149 6.93 7.59 15.23
C LYS A 149 7.78 8.71 14.59
N PRO A 150 8.55 9.47 15.39
CA PRO A 150 9.30 10.62 14.91
C PRO A 150 10.35 10.25 13.86
N MET A 151 10.96 9.06 13.96
CA MET A 151 11.95 8.62 12.98
C MET A 151 11.32 8.36 11.61
N ARG A 152 10.10 7.81 11.55
CA ARG A 152 9.38 7.65 10.29
C ARG A 152 8.96 9.00 9.73
N ALA A 153 8.43 9.89 10.57
CA ALA A 153 8.07 11.25 10.17
C ALA A 153 9.26 12.01 9.56
N LEU A 154 10.44 11.91 10.16
CA LEU A 154 11.63 12.56 9.64
C LEU A 154 12.07 11.98 8.29
N LYS A 155 11.98 10.66 8.09
CA LYS A 155 12.23 10.03 6.78
C LYS A 155 11.25 10.56 5.73
N THR A 156 9.96 10.59 6.04
CA THR A 156 8.88 11.08 5.16
C THR A 156 9.09 12.56 4.78
N LEU A 157 9.45 13.41 5.75
CA LEU A 157 9.77 14.82 5.47
C LEU A 157 11.06 14.97 4.66
N GLY A 158 12.08 14.13 4.93
CA GLY A 158 13.29 14.06 4.13
C GLY A 158 13.01 13.68 2.67
N ARG A 159 12.14 12.68 2.45
CA ARG A 159 11.65 12.31 1.12
C ARG A 159 10.98 13.47 0.43
N PHE A 160 10.05 14.12 1.11
CA PHE A 160 9.33 15.28 0.59
C PHE A 160 10.29 16.39 0.15
N ALA A 161 11.24 16.76 1.01
CA ALA A 161 12.22 17.81 0.71
C ALA A 161 13.10 17.42 -0.49
N ILE A 162 13.66 16.21 -0.50
CA ILE A 162 14.54 15.74 -1.56
C ILE A 162 13.80 15.68 -2.89
N ASN A 163 12.64 15.03 -2.93
CA ASN A 163 11.86 14.85 -4.16
C ASN A 163 11.36 16.20 -4.71
N THR A 164 10.92 17.10 -3.82
CA THR A 164 10.47 18.45 -4.20
C THR A 164 11.63 19.31 -4.73
N LEU A 165 12.78 19.35 -4.05
CA LEU A 165 13.91 20.21 -4.44
C LEU A 165 14.60 19.75 -5.72
N THR A 166 14.64 18.44 -5.96
CA THR A 166 15.38 17.88 -7.10
C THR A 166 14.52 17.73 -8.35
N THR A 167 13.25 17.34 -8.21
CA THR A 167 12.39 16.93 -9.33
C THR A 167 10.98 17.51 -9.25
N LEU A 168 10.73 18.43 -8.32
CA LEU A 168 9.39 18.95 -8.02
C LEU A 168 8.37 17.84 -7.65
N GLY A 169 8.86 16.69 -7.17
CA GLY A 169 8.06 15.52 -6.86
C GLY A 169 7.75 14.62 -8.06
N LEU A 170 8.16 14.95 -9.29
CA LEU A 170 7.89 14.15 -10.49
C LEU A 170 8.73 12.86 -10.57
N ALA A 171 9.74 12.71 -9.73
CA ALA A 171 10.51 11.48 -9.58
C ALA A 171 10.86 11.25 -8.11
N ASP A 172 11.41 10.07 -7.80
CA ASP A 172 11.75 9.66 -6.43
C ASP A 172 13.24 9.36 -6.26
N PRO A 173 14.10 10.39 -6.28
CA PRO A 173 15.50 10.23 -5.91
C PRO A 173 15.69 9.83 -4.44
N ALA A 174 14.76 10.17 -3.55
CA ALA A 174 14.84 9.81 -2.14
C ALA A 174 14.85 8.28 -1.91
N GLN A 175 14.20 7.50 -2.78
CA GLN A 175 14.25 6.04 -2.74
C GLN A 175 15.68 5.50 -2.88
N ARG A 176 16.54 6.15 -3.67
CA ARG A 176 17.96 5.75 -3.83
C ARG A 176 18.77 5.93 -2.54
N LEU A 177 18.23 6.67 -1.57
CA LEU A 177 18.83 6.91 -0.25
C LEU A 177 18.18 6.03 0.83
N HIS A 178 17.47 4.97 0.46
CA HIS A 178 16.77 4.06 1.39
C HIS A 178 15.73 4.75 2.27
N LEU A 179 15.14 5.82 1.76
CA LEU A 179 13.95 6.40 2.35
C LEU A 179 12.76 5.79 1.60
N ASP A 180 12.08 4.81 2.17
CA ASP A 180 10.93 4.16 1.53
C ASP A 180 9.65 4.99 1.68
N TYR A 181 8.76 4.90 0.69
CA TYR A 181 7.44 5.53 0.77
C TYR A 181 6.52 4.78 1.73
N GLU A 182 5.93 5.49 2.69
CA GLU A 182 4.92 4.96 3.59
C GLU A 182 3.62 5.77 3.47
N ASP A 183 2.57 5.16 2.93
CA ASP A 183 1.23 5.76 2.88
C ASP A 183 0.57 5.74 4.27
N GLU A 184 0.01 6.87 4.67
CA GLU A 184 -0.64 7.05 5.96
C GLU A 184 -1.96 7.82 5.79
N SER A 185 -2.91 7.50 6.66
CA SER A 185 -4.23 8.14 6.68
C SER A 185 -4.71 8.22 8.11
N LEU A 186 -5.62 9.16 8.40
CA LEU A 186 -6.21 9.25 9.72
C LEU A 186 -6.91 7.93 10.11
N GLY A 187 -7.51 7.24 9.14
CA GLY A 187 -8.13 5.93 9.37
C GLY A 187 -7.14 4.88 9.86
N THR A 188 -5.95 4.83 9.24
CA THR A 188 -4.84 3.96 9.70
C THR A 188 -4.36 4.38 11.08
N THR A 189 -4.19 5.67 11.33
CA THR A 189 -3.76 6.22 12.63
C THR A 189 -4.75 5.91 13.75
N LEU A 190 -6.06 6.03 13.50
CA LEU A 190 -7.10 5.62 14.45
C LEU A 190 -7.03 4.11 14.70
N GLY A 191 -6.79 3.31 13.66
CA GLY A 191 -6.55 1.87 13.80
C GLY A 191 -5.31 1.53 14.62
N TYR A 192 -4.24 2.29 14.49
CA TYR A 192 -3.04 2.17 15.31
C TYR A 192 -3.37 2.37 16.80
N TYR A 193 -4.26 3.31 17.12
CA TYR A 193 -4.82 3.53 18.45
C TYR A 193 -5.95 2.56 18.86
N HIS A 194 -6.09 1.43 18.17
CA HIS A 194 -7.09 0.40 18.43
C HIS A 194 -8.55 0.87 18.29
N VAL A 195 -8.80 1.96 17.56
CA VAL A 195 -10.17 2.32 17.18
C VAL A 195 -10.68 1.28 16.18
N PRO A 196 -11.78 0.57 16.49
CA PRO A 196 -12.30 -0.47 15.64
C PRO A 196 -12.68 0.11 14.27
N SER A 197 -12.45 -0.65 13.20
CA SER A 197 -12.80 -0.21 11.85
C SER A 197 -14.32 0.00 11.68
N GLY A 198 -15.12 -0.71 12.47
CA GLY A 198 -16.57 -0.76 12.32
C GLY A 198 -16.99 -1.59 11.10
N PRO A 199 -18.27 -1.54 10.71
CA PRO A 199 -18.79 -2.28 9.57
C PRO A 199 -18.14 -1.82 8.26
N TYR A 200 -18.03 -2.76 7.31
CA TYR A 200 -17.68 -2.44 5.94
C TYR A 200 -18.80 -1.61 5.29
N ILE A 201 -18.40 -0.60 4.52
CA ILE A 201 -19.30 0.26 3.75
C ILE A 201 -18.73 0.46 2.35
N MET A 202 -19.58 0.38 1.33
CA MET A 202 -19.24 0.74 -0.04
C MET A 202 -19.68 2.18 -0.27
N LEU A 203 -18.73 3.07 -0.54
CA LEU A 203 -19.03 4.47 -0.81
C LEU A 203 -19.27 4.70 -2.32
N PRO A 204 -20.26 5.52 -2.70
CA PRO A 204 -20.47 5.88 -4.09
C PRO A 204 -19.24 6.63 -4.61
N VAL A 205 -18.75 6.28 -5.80
CA VAL A 205 -17.54 6.81 -6.46
C VAL A 205 -16.21 6.49 -5.75
N PHE A 206 -16.17 6.53 -4.42
CA PHE A 206 -14.93 6.34 -3.63
C PHE A 206 -14.51 4.88 -3.44
N GLY A 207 -15.46 3.94 -3.54
CA GLY A 207 -15.14 2.51 -3.48
C GLY A 207 -15.22 1.91 -2.06
N PRO A 208 -14.48 0.82 -1.79
CA PRO A 208 -14.53 0.10 -0.53
C PRO A 208 -13.99 0.93 0.64
N SER A 209 -14.72 0.97 1.76
CA SER A 209 -14.29 1.64 2.98
C SER A 209 -14.77 0.91 4.25
N THR A 210 -14.30 1.35 5.41
CA THR A 210 -14.88 1.00 6.72
C THR A 210 -15.55 2.23 7.33
N LEU A 211 -16.43 2.08 8.32
CA LEU A 211 -17.04 3.24 8.97
C LEU A 211 -16.00 4.23 9.49
N ARG A 212 -14.94 3.72 10.14
CA ARG A 212 -13.81 4.53 10.62
C ARG A 212 -13.09 5.21 9.46
N ASP A 213 -12.74 4.47 8.41
CA ASP A 213 -11.97 5.00 7.30
C ASP A 213 -12.79 5.96 6.42
N GLY A 214 -14.11 5.79 6.35
CA GLY A 214 -15.03 6.68 5.64
C GLY A 214 -15.18 8.03 6.32
N LEU A 215 -15.24 8.06 7.66
CA LEU A 215 -15.20 9.32 8.42
C LEU A 215 -13.81 9.97 8.34
N ALA A 216 -12.76 9.17 8.43
CA ALA A 216 -11.39 9.64 8.28
C ALA A 216 -11.14 10.27 6.90
N LEU A 217 -11.72 9.71 5.83
CA LEU A 217 -11.58 10.22 4.47
C LEU A 217 -11.97 11.69 4.33
N ILE A 218 -13.00 12.15 5.06
CA ILE A 218 -13.44 13.55 5.05
C ILE A 218 -12.34 14.46 5.60
N VAL A 219 -11.77 14.08 6.74
CA VAL A 219 -10.69 14.81 7.39
C VAL A 219 -9.41 14.74 6.56
N ASP A 220 -9.06 13.55 6.06
CA ASP A 220 -7.89 13.34 5.20
C ASP A 220 -7.95 14.21 3.95
N ARG A 221 -9.14 14.36 3.35
CA ARG A 221 -9.35 15.23 2.18
C ARG A 221 -9.16 16.71 2.52
N GLN A 222 -9.59 17.14 3.69
CA GLN A 222 -9.49 18.54 4.11
C GLN A 222 -8.07 18.89 4.59
N ALA A 223 -7.38 17.97 5.25
CA ALA A 223 -6.05 18.21 5.80
C ALA A 223 -4.92 18.09 4.76
N ARG A 224 -5.22 17.51 3.60
CA ARG A 224 -4.27 17.32 2.51
C ARG A 224 -3.90 18.65 1.84
N PRO A 225 -2.61 18.99 1.69
CA PRO A 225 -2.16 20.26 1.07
C PRO A 225 -2.74 20.52 -0.32
N GLN A 226 -3.05 19.46 -1.07
CA GLN A 226 -3.66 19.52 -2.40
C GLN A 226 -4.93 20.37 -2.43
N ARG A 227 -5.74 20.38 -1.36
CA ARG A 227 -6.97 21.16 -1.31
C ARG A 227 -6.73 22.66 -1.34
N TYR A 228 -5.63 23.12 -0.73
CA TYR A 228 -5.30 24.54 -0.54
C TYR A 228 -4.44 25.09 -1.68
N ILE A 229 -3.61 24.25 -2.31
CA ILE A 229 -2.81 24.66 -3.48
C ILE A 229 -3.70 24.99 -4.68
N PHE A 230 -4.86 24.33 -4.79
CA PHE A 230 -5.83 24.54 -5.85
C PHE A 230 -7.05 25.39 -5.43
N ASP A 231 -6.97 26.12 -4.32
CA ASP A 231 -8.14 26.82 -3.75
C ASP A 231 -8.68 27.95 -4.65
N ASP A 232 -7.80 28.61 -5.40
CA ASP A 232 -8.18 29.61 -6.41
C ASP A 232 -8.87 29.00 -7.65
N SER A 233 -8.94 27.66 -7.75
CA SER A 233 -9.47 26.95 -8.91
C SER A 233 -10.02 25.57 -8.54
N ASP A 234 -11.25 25.54 -8.02
CA ASP A 234 -11.99 24.29 -7.76
C ASP A 234 -11.96 23.32 -8.97
N GLN A 235 -11.93 23.86 -10.19
CA GLN A 235 -11.80 23.07 -11.41
C GLN A 235 -10.51 22.24 -11.46
N LEU A 236 -9.38 22.79 -11.02
CA LEU A 236 -8.09 22.09 -11.01
C LEU A 236 -8.08 20.99 -9.95
N PHE A 237 -8.70 21.24 -8.79
CA PHE A 237 -8.85 20.22 -7.76
C PHE A 237 -9.64 19.01 -8.28
N TRP A 238 -10.80 19.24 -8.89
CA TRP A 238 -11.62 18.16 -9.44
C TRP A 238 -10.95 17.45 -10.62
N LEU A 239 -10.24 18.19 -11.46
CA LEU A 239 -9.47 17.63 -12.57
C LEU A 239 -8.34 16.72 -12.08
N ASP A 240 -7.57 17.12 -11.05
CA ASP A 240 -6.53 16.27 -10.48
C ASP A 240 -7.11 15.00 -9.84
N ASN A 241 -8.22 15.11 -9.10
CA ASN A 241 -8.89 13.93 -8.55
C ASN A 241 -9.39 12.98 -9.65
N ALA A 242 -9.97 13.52 -10.72
CA ALA A 242 -10.45 12.74 -11.86
C ALA A 242 -9.30 12.06 -12.60
N LEU A 243 -8.22 12.79 -12.90
CA LEU A 243 -7.02 12.23 -13.51
C LEU A 243 -6.41 11.15 -12.62
N GLY A 244 -6.41 11.38 -11.30
CA GLY A 244 -5.94 10.44 -10.31
C GLY A 244 -6.74 9.14 -10.25
N ALA A 245 -8.06 9.21 -10.43
CA ALA A 245 -8.93 8.05 -10.53
C ALA A 245 -8.70 7.28 -11.83
N VAL A 246 -8.56 7.98 -12.97
CA VAL A 246 -8.24 7.39 -14.28
C VAL A 246 -6.89 6.68 -14.25
N ASP A 247 -5.86 7.34 -13.70
CA ASP A 247 -4.52 6.78 -13.58
C ASP A 247 -4.50 5.53 -12.70
N LEU A 248 -5.17 5.59 -11.53
CA LEU A 248 -5.33 4.42 -10.66
C LEU A 248 -6.04 3.27 -11.41
N ARG A 249 -7.17 3.54 -12.06
CA ARG A 249 -7.90 2.53 -12.82
C ARG A 249 -7.05 1.94 -13.95
N SER A 250 -6.24 2.77 -14.63
CA SER A 250 -5.35 2.33 -15.71
C SER A 250 -4.29 1.31 -15.23
N SER A 251 -3.85 1.43 -13.98
CA SER A 251 -2.92 0.49 -13.34
C SER A 251 -3.57 -0.83 -12.95
N LEU A 252 -4.89 -0.83 -12.77
CA LEU A 252 -5.67 -2.02 -12.41
C LEU A 252 -6.18 -2.82 -13.62
N LEU A 253 -6.08 -2.27 -14.83
CA LEU A 253 -6.53 -2.95 -16.06
C LEU A 253 -5.83 -4.31 -16.28
N ASP A 254 -4.57 -4.46 -15.84
CA ASP A 254 -3.80 -5.70 -16.07
C ASP A 254 -4.15 -6.82 -15.08
N VAL A 255 -4.79 -6.49 -13.96
CA VAL A 255 -5.15 -7.43 -12.89
C VAL A 255 -6.66 -7.67 -12.79
N GLU A 256 -7.45 -6.96 -13.59
CA GLU A 256 -8.91 -7.08 -13.61
C GLU A 256 -9.38 -8.49 -14.01
N ASP A 257 -8.69 -9.11 -14.98
CA ASP A 257 -9.06 -10.42 -15.52
C ASP A 257 -8.80 -11.58 -14.53
N THR A 258 -8.02 -11.32 -13.47
CA THR A 258 -7.71 -12.30 -12.42
C THR A 258 -8.88 -12.48 -11.43
N LEU A 259 -9.81 -11.52 -11.37
CA LEU A 259 -10.95 -11.57 -10.46
C LEU A 259 -12.09 -12.39 -11.07
N GLN A 260 -12.12 -13.69 -10.77
CA GLN A 260 -13.21 -14.60 -11.12
C GLN A 260 -14.23 -14.70 -9.98
N GLY A 261 -15.51 -14.90 -10.32
CA GLY A 261 -16.59 -15.08 -9.35
C GLY A 261 -17.23 -13.78 -8.85
N ASP A 262 -17.55 -13.71 -7.55
CA ASP A 262 -18.18 -12.55 -6.94
C ASP A 262 -17.18 -11.40 -6.72
N LYS A 263 -17.09 -10.50 -7.72
CA LYS A 263 -16.23 -9.31 -7.69
C LYS A 263 -16.39 -8.48 -6.42
N TYR A 264 -17.62 -8.34 -5.92
CA TYR A 264 -17.89 -7.54 -4.73
C TYR A 264 -17.23 -8.14 -3.50
N ALA A 265 -17.43 -9.44 -3.27
CA ALA A 265 -16.84 -10.15 -2.13
C ALA A 265 -15.30 -10.13 -2.20
N ALA A 266 -14.74 -10.39 -3.39
CA ALA A 266 -13.29 -10.35 -3.61
C ALA A 266 -12.69 -8.98 -3.29
N ILE A 267 -13.29 -7.88 -3.78
CA ILE A 267 -12.82 -6.52 -3.51
C ILE A 267 -12.91 -6.19 -2.02
N ARG A 268 -14.03 -6.53 -1.37
CA ARG A 268 -14.23 -6.31 0.07
C ARG A 268 -13.15 -7.03 0.88
N ASP A 269 -12.93 -8.31 0.60
CA ASP A 269 -12.05 -9.15 1.40
C ASP A 269 -10.59 -8.72 1.21
N VAL A 270 -10.16 -8.44 -0.02
CA VAL A 270 -8.83 -7.86 -0.31
C VAL A 270 -8.64 -6.51 0.40
N TYR A 271 -9.65 -5.64 0.36
CA TYR A 271 -9.59 -4.33 1.04
C TYR A 271 -9.40 -4.50 2.56
N LEU A 272 -10.24 -5.33 3.20
CA LEU A 272 -10.19 -5.55 4.64
C LEU A 272 -8.89 -6.23 5.08
N GLN A 273 -8.39 -7.20 4.29
CA GLN A 273 -7.11 -7.86 4.55
C GLN A 273 -5.96 -6.86 4.45
N ARG A 274 -5.89 -6.08 3.37
CA ARG A 274 -4.87 -5.05 3.19
C ARG A 274 -4.88 -4.03 4.33
N LYS A 275 -6.06 -3.55 4.73
CA LYS A 275 -6.18 -2.57 5.83
C LYS A 275 -5.72 -3.14 7.16
N LYS A 276 -6.08 -4.38 7.48
CA LYS A 276 -5.58 -5.05 8.69
C LYS A 276 -4.08 -5.22 8.66
N PHE A 277 -3.52 -5.67 7.53
CA PHE A 277 -2.09 -5.83 7.35
C PHE A 277 -1.33 -4.51 7.59
N ILE A 278 -1.78 -3.41 6.97
CA ILE A 278 -1.15 -2.10 7.16
C ILE A 278 -1.17 -1.71 8.65
N ILE A 279 -2.31 -1.82 9.33
CA ILE A 279 -2.42 -1.44 10.74
C ILE A 279 -1.53 -2.33 11.63
N ALA A 280 -1.51 -3.64 11.39
CA ALA A 280 -0.68 -4.59 12.12
C ALA A 280 0.82 -4.29 11.92
N GLU A 281 1.24 -4.01 10.69
CA GLU A 281 2.60 -3.56 10.36
C GLU A 281 2.96 -2.28 11.11
N LYS A 282 2.06 -1.29 11.15
CA LYS A 282 2.28 -0.07 11.93
C LYS A 282 2.38 -0.35 13.43
N GLN A 283 1.72 -1.38 13.95
CA GLN A 283 1.84 -1.79 15.35
C GLN A 283 3.06 -2.68 15.65
N GLY A 284 3.84 -3.06 14.63
CA GLY A 284 4.94 -4.03 14.77
C GLY A 284 4.47 -5.47 14.97
N ARG A 285 3.23 -5.78 14.56
CA ARG A 285 2.58 -7.10 14.67
C ARG A 285 2.42 -7.80 13.32
N ALA A 286 3.17 -7.38 12.29
CA ALA A 286 3.07 -7.92 10.94
C ALA A 286 3.19 -9.45 10.90
N ASP A 287 3.97 -10.07 11.77
CA ASP A 287 4.19 -11.52 11.76
C ASP A 287 3.05 -12.34 12.40
N GLN A 288 2.11 -11.70 13.12
CA GLN A 288 1.07 -12.41 13.89
C GLN A 288 -0.30 -12.45 13.19
N ASP A 289 -0.61 -11.45 12.36
CA ASP A 289 -1.92 -11.34 11.67
C ASP A 289 -1.90 -11.88 10.23
N VAL A 290 -0.77 -12.44 9.81
CA VAL A 290 -0.50 -12.85 8.43
C VAL A 290 -0.57 -14.37 8.30
N SER A 291 -1.79 -14.91 8.40
CA SER A 291 -2.11 -16.18 7.75
C SER A 291 -2.74 -15.84 6.40
N PHE A 292 -1.91 -15.71 5.38
CA PHE A 292 -2.37 -15.76 3.99
C PHE A 292 -2.75 -17.22 3.72
N VAL A 293 -4.03 -17.56 3.85
CA VAL A 293 -4.54 -18.88 3.48
C VAL A 293 -3.79 -20.04 4.17
N SER A 294 -4.21 -20.38 5.38
CA SER A 294 -4.28 -21.79 5.73
C SER A 294 -5.73 -22.18 5.54
N ASP A 295 -6.07 -22.67 4.35
CA ASP A 295 -7.20 -23.56 4.23
C ASP A 295 -7.02 -24.64 5.29
N ASP A 296 -8.05 -24.84 6.10
CA ASP A 296 -8.23 -26.08 6.83
C ASP A 296 -8.25 -27.20 5.78
N VAL A 297 -7.08 -27.73 5.43
CA VAL A 297 -6.98 -29.11 4.98
C VAL A 297 -7.36 -29.92 6.21
N ALA A 298 -8.68 -30.05 6.39
CA ALA A 298 -9.26 -31.04 7.25
C ALA A 298 -8.59 -32.35 6.88
N ASP A 299 -7.82 -32.87 7.82
CA ASP A 299 -7.24 -34.20 7.80
C ASP A 299 -8.37 -35.20 7.57
N SER A 300 -8.67 -35.48 6.29
CA SER A 300 -9.51 -36.59 5.91
C SER A 300 -8.66 -37.84 6.06
N ALA A 301 -8.57 -38.32 7.30
CA ALA A 301 -8.04 -39.64 7.61
C ALA A 301 -8.71 -40.67 6.67
N PRO A 302 -7.94 -41.54 5.99
CA PRO A 302 -8.54 -42.57 5.15
C PRO A 302 -9.32 -43.55 6.04
N PRO A 303 -10.46 -44.09 5.57
CA PRO A 303 -11.22 -45.05 6.35
C PRO A 303 -10.38 -46.30 6.59
N SER A 304 -10.19 -46.65 7.86
CA SER A 304 -9.63 -47.94 8.27
C SER A 304 -10.53 -49.06 7.75
N LYS A 305 -9.95 -49.98 6.98
CA LYS A 305 -10.55 -51.30 6.73
C LYS A 305 -10.36 -52.21 7.93
#